data_AF-A0A0B1SAY7-F1
#
_entry.id   AF-A0A0B1SAY7-F1
#
_cell.length_a   1.000
_cell.length_b   1.000
_cell.length_c   1.000
_cell.angle_alpha   90.00
_cell.angle_beta   90.00
_cell.angle_gamma   90.00
#
_symmetry.space_group_name_H-M   'P 1'
#
loop_
_entity.id
_entity.type
_entity.pdbx_description
1 polymer ?
#
loop_
_entity_poly.entity_id
_entity_poly.type
_entity_poly.pdbx_seq_one_letter_code
_entity_poly.pdbx_strand_id
1 'polypeptide(L)'
;MCLSAPNDWTFQCVEVINECSTGKADCSCNADCFDRPEGYECKCRPGFVDASPDVAHYPGRVCNKPKAPEHYGQTSRQVGA
;
A
#
# COMPACT_ATOMS: atom_id res chain seq x y z
N MET A 1 10.98 -16.31 4.20
CA MET A 1 10.66 -17.29 3.16
C MET A 1 11.61 -17.06 2.00
N CYS A 2 12.20 -18.12 1.44
CA CYS A 2 13.13 -17.96 0.31
C CYS A 2 12.30 -18.12 -0.96
N LEU A 3 12.07 -17.03 -1.69
CA LEU A 3 11.35 -17.06 -2.95
C LEU A 3 12.33 -17.51 -4.04
N SER A 4 12.01 -18.59 -4.71
CA SER A 4 12.79 -19.09 -5.85
C SER A 4 12.54 -18.17 -7.04
N ALA A 5 13.43 -17.20 -7.30
CA ALA A 5 13.42 -16.49 -8.56
C ALA A 5 13.82 -17.48 -9.67
N PRO A 6 12.99 -17.71 -10.72
CA PRO A 6 13.45 -18.46 -11.86
C PRO A 6 14.54 -17.64 -12.55
N ASN A 7 15.74 -18.21 -12.61
CA ASN A 7 16.91 -17.77 -13.40
C ASN A 7 17.93 -16.84 -12.73
N ASP A 8 17.95 -16.70 -11.40
CA ASP A 8 19.06 -16.06 -10.68
C ASP A 8 19.64 -17.00 -9.61
N TRP A 9 20.98 -17.11 -9.55
CA TRP A 9 21.68 -18.02 -8.63
C TRP A 9 21.85 -17.44 -7.22
N THR A 10 21.19 -16.31 -6.92
CA THR A 10 21.12 -15.76 -5.58
C THR A 10 19.85 -16.22 -4.87
N PHE A 11 20.00 -17.07 -3.86
CA PHE A 11 18.93 -17.40 -2.94
C PHE A 11 18.77 -16.23 -1.96
N GLN A 12 18.00 -15.20 -2.34
CA GLN A 12 17.66 -14.14 -1.40
C GLN A 12 16.52 -14.61 -0.50
N CYS A 13 16.86 -14.96 0.74
CA CYS A 13 15.87 -15.22 1.76
C CYS A 13 15.39 -13.90 2.34
N VAL A 14 14.11 -13.60 2.14
CA VAL A 14 13.46 -12.44 2.73
C VAL A 14 12.88 -12.86 4.08
N GLU A 15 13.21 -12.12 5.14
CA GLU A 15 12.58 -12.33 6.44
C GLU A 15 11.10 -11.97 6.33
N VAL A 16 10.24 -12.86 6.83
CA VAL A 16 8.79 -12.63 6.85
C VAL A 16 8.47 -12.02 8.19
N ILE A 17 8.35 -10.71 8.19
CA ILE A 17 7.97 -9.95 9.37
C ILE A 17 6.54 -9.51 9.11
N ASN A 18 5.67 -9.65 10.10
CA ASN A 18 4.35 -9.03 10.02
C ASN A 18 4.43 -7.59 10.54
N GLU A 19 4.74 -6.64 9.65
CA GLU A 19 4.89 -5.23 10.04
C GLU A 19 3.57 -4.63 10.54
N CYS A 20 2.44 -5.16 10.07
CA CYS A 20 1.11 -4.75 10.50
C CYS A 20 0.84 -5.10 11.98
N SER A 21 1.24 -6.28 12.44
CA SER A 21 1.03 -6.75 13.81
C SER A 21 2.07 -6.19 14.78
N THR A 22 3.27 -5.90 14.27
CA THR A 22 4.36 -5.33 15.08
C THR A 22 4.28 -3.80 15.19
N GLY A 23 3.37 -3.16 14.43
CA GLY A 23 3.26 -1.70 14.36
C GLY A 23 4.46 -1.02 13.70
N LYS A 24 5.25 -1.78 12.93
CA LYS A 24 6.39 -1.26 12.16
C LYS A 24 5.98 -0.72 10.79
N ALA A 25 4.75 -0.99 10.36
CA ALA A 25 4.20 -0.45 9.13
C ALA A 25 3.95 1.05 9.25
N ASP A 26 4.42 1.83 8.28
CA ASP A 26 4.24 3.28 8.20
C ASP A 26 2.92 3.69 7.52
N CYS A 27 1.91 2.81 7.53
CA CYS A 27 0.59 3.11 6.98
C CYS A 27 -0.03 4.36 7.61
N SER A 28 -0.83 5.09 6.82
CA SER A 28 -1.68 6.15 7.36
C SER A 28 -2.63 5.60 8.44
N CYS A 29 -2.98 6.42 9.43
CA CYS A 29 -4.00 6.05 10.42
C CYS A 29 -5.39 5.78 9.80
N ASN A 30 -5.64 6.29 8.59
CA ASN A 30 -6.85 6.05 7.81
C ASN A 30 -6.64 5.00 6.70
N ALA A 31 -5.60 4.17 6.80
CA ALA A 31 -5.33 3.07 5.91
C ALA A 31 -5.47 1.73 6.62
N ASP A 32 -5.72 0.68 5.84
CA ASP A 32 -5.60 -0.71 6.26
C ASP A 32 -4.22 -1.24 5.83
N CYS A 33 -3.61 -2.03 6.70
CA CYS A 33 -2.30 -2.66 6.48
C CYS A 33 -2.49 -4.10 6.04
N PHE A 34 -1.78 -4.50 4.98
CA PHE A 34 -1.78 -5.84 4.42
C PHE A 34 -0.36 -6.39 4.46
N ASP A 35 -0.16 -7.39 5.30
CA ASP A 35 1.10 -8.14 5.37
C ASP A 35 1.34 -8.90 4.07
N ARG A 36 2.57 -8.84 3.54
CA ARG A 36 2.97 -9.51 2.31
C ARG A 36 4.17 -10.42 2.57
N PRO A 37 4.37 -11.44 1.73
CA PRO A 37 5.60 -12.23 1.71
C PRO A 37 6.89 -11.41 1.65
N GLU A 38 6.81 -10.25 0.99
CA GLU A 38 7.90 -9.31 0.78
C GLU A 38 7.44 -7.93 1.32
N GLY A 39 7.50 -7.77 2.64
CA GLY A 39 7.12 -6.54 3.35
C GLY A 39 5.61 -6.39 3.52
N TYR A 40 5.09 -5.19 3.28
CA TYR A 40 3.68 -4.86 3.54
C TYR A 40 3.15 -3.80 2.57
N GLU A 41 1.85 -3.80 2.38
CA GLU A 41 1.11 -2.86 1.54
C GLU A 41 0.09 -2.11 2.41
N CYS A 42 -0.07 -0.81 2.17
CA CYS A 42 -1.09 -0.02 2.84
C CYS A 42 -2.12 0.44 1.82
N LYS A 43 -3.40 0.42 2.18
CA LYS A 43 -4.48 0.90 1.33
C LYS A 43 -5.37 1.84 2.12
N CYS A 44 -5.61 3.05 1.60
CA CYS A 44 -6.56 3.94 2.23
C CYS A 44 -7.93 3.28 2.42
N ARG A 45 -8.51 3.48 3.60
CA ARG A 45 -9.85 2.98 3.91
C ARG A 45 -10.86 3.58 2.93
N PRO A 46 -11.97 2.87 2.68
CA PRO A 46 -13.06 3.41 1.89
C PRO A 46 -13.45 4.81 2.37
N GLY A 47 -13.44 5.78 1.44
CA GLY A 47 -13.73 7.18 1.73
C GLY A 47 -12.56 8.05 2.11
N PHE A 48 -11.35 7.53 1.96
CA PHE A 48 -10.14 8.33 1.93
C PHE A 48 -9.50 8.25 0.55
N VAL A 49 -8.90 9.35 0.14
CA VAL A 49 -8.14 9.45 -1.11
C VAL A 49 -6.66 9.36 -0.76
N ASP A 50 -5.95 8.54 -1.51
CA ASP A 50 -4.51 8.42 -1.40
C ASP A 50 -3.83 9.65 -1.98
N ALA A 51 -3.09 10.34 -1.12
CA ALA A 51 -2.29 11.51 -1.42
C ALA A 51 -0.80 11.25 -1.16
N SER A 52 -0.38 9.98 -1.10
CA SER A 52 1.03 9.59 -1.04
C SER A 52 1.80 10.23 -2.21
N PRO A 53 3.05 10.68 -1.99
CA PRO A 53 3.90 11.20 -3.07
C PRO A 53 4.18 10.17 -4.17
N ASP A 54 4.26 8.89 -3.79
CA ASP A 54 4.48 7.77 -4.68
C ASP A 54 3.43 6.69 -4.41
N VAL A 55 2.28 6.81 -5.07
CA VAL A 55 1.19 5.83 -4.96
C VAL A 55 1.55 4.49 -5.61
N ALA A 56 2.49 4.48 -6.56
CA ALA A 56 2.85 3.27 -7.29
C ALA A 56 3.68 2.31 -6.43
N HIS A 57 4.61 2.85 -5.62
CA HIS A 57 5.48 2.04 -4.76
C HIS A 57 5.09 2.09 -3.28
N TYR A 58 4.50 3.20 -2.82
CA TYR A 58 4.16 3.42 -1.41
C TYR A 58 2.72 3.95 -1.24
N PRO A 59 1.71 3.17 -1.64
CA PRO A 59 0.31 3.54 -1.44
C PRO A 59 -0.05 3.59 0.05
N GLY A 60 -1.11 4.33 0.38
CA GLY A 60 -1.76 4.32 1.68
C GLY A 60 -0.96 4.93 2.83
N ARG A 61 0.07 5.74 2.55
CA ARG A 61 0.87 6.46 3.57
C ARG A 61 0.24 7.79 3.95
N VAL A 62 -0.44 8.43 2.99
CA VAL A 62 -1.19 9.68 3.24
C VAL A 62 -2.62 9.52 2.76
N CYS A 63 -3.56 9.37 3.69
CA CYS A 63 -4.98 9.18 3.38
C CYS A 63 -5.81 10.36 3.87
N ASN A 64 -6.32 11.16 2.92
CA ASN A 64 -7.06 12.38 3.18
C ASN A 64 -8.56 12.20 2.93
N LYS A 65 -9.40 12.90 3.69
CA LYS A 65 -10.84 12.92 3.39
C LYS A 65 -11.09 13.64 2.06
N PRO A 66 -11.88 13.08 1.14
CA PRO A 66 -12.25 13.74 -0.10
C PRO A 66 -13.08 14.98 0.22
N LYS A 67 -12.85 16.07 -0.55
CA LYS A 67 -13.59 17.33 -0.39
C LYS A 67 -15.04 17.25 -0.91
N ALA A 68 -15.35 16.22 -1.71
CA ALA A 68 -16.69 15.99 -2.25
C ALA A 68 -17.03 14.47 -2.23
N PRO A 69 -18.31 14.10 -2.05
CA PRO A 69 -18.76 12.70 -2.00
C PRO A 69 -18.52 11.91 -3.30
N GLU A 70 -18.29 12.61 -4.41
CA GLU A 70 -18.04 12.06 -5.75
C GLU A 70 -16.66 11.41 -5.92
N HIS A 71 -15.73 11.60 -4.97
CA HIS A 71 -14.39 11.00 -4.99
C HIS A 71 -14.24 9.75 -4.10
N TYR A 72 -15.33 9.22 -3.53
CA TYR A 72 -15.29 7.97 -2.75
C TYR A 72 -15.07 6.77 -3.71
N GLY A 73 -13.80 6.38 -3.93
CA GLY A 73 -13.44 5.13 -4.62
C GLY A 73 -12.88 5.23 -6.04
N GLN A 74 -12.33 6.38 -6.47
CA GLN A 74 -11.85 6.52 -7.84
C GLN A 74 -10.45 5.94 -8.05
N THR A 75 -10.41 4.73 -8.62
CA THR A 75 -9.33 4.30 -9.51
C THR A 75 -9.34 5.27 -10.71
N SER A 76 -8.29 6.07 -10.88
CA SER A 76 -8.21 7.11 -11.93
C SER A 76 -8.63 6.60 -13.31
N ARG A 77 -9.75 7.12 -13.83
CA ARG A 77 -9.97 7.39 -15.25
C ARG A 77 -11.10 8.42 -15.36
N GLN A 78 -10.75 9.54 -16.01
CA GLN A 78 -11.66 10.57 -16.54
C GLN A 78 -12.18 11.63 -15.56
N VAL A 79 -11.42 12.71 -15.39
CA VAL A 79 -12.00 14.06 -15.51
C VAL A 79 -11.21 14.77 -16.60
N GLY A 80 -11.57 14.44 -17.85
CA GLY A 80 -11.30 15.31 -18.98
C GLY A 80 -12.47 16.27 -19.09
N ALA A 81 -12.17 17.57 -19.06
CA ALA A 81 -12.99 18.64 -19.60
C ALA A 81 -12.05 19.59 -20.34
#